data_AF-A0A426XCD2-F1
#
_entry.id   AF-A0A426XCD2-F1
#
_cell.length_a   1.000
_cell.length_b   1.000
_cell.length_c   1.000
_cell.angle_alpha   90.00
_cell.angle_beta   90.00
_cell.angle_gamma   90.00
#
_symmetry.space_group_name_H-M   'P 1'
#
loop_
_entity.id
_entity.type
_entity.pdbx_description
1 polymer ?
#
loop_
_entity_poly.entity_id
_entity_poly.type
_entity_poly.pdbx_seq_one_letter_code
_entity_poly.pdbx_strand_id
1 'polypeptide(L)'
;MILNETLRLYPPAVATIRRAKADVALGGLHIPRGTELLIPIMAVHHDAGLWGPDVARFNPARFADGAGRAARHSTAFIPFGLGARMCIGQNLALLEGKLTVAILLQRFAFRLSPSYVHAPTVLMLLYPQYGAPILFRSLPQPSAASC
;
A
#
# COMPACT_ATOMS: atom_id res chain seq x y z
N MET A 1 0.63 -4.91 -10.11
CA MET A 1 -0.14 -5.87 -9.28
C MET A 1 0.50 -6.06 -7.91
N ILE A 2 1.70 -6.63 -7.81
CA ILE A 2 2.39 -6.91 -6.52
C ILE A 2 2.46 -5.66 -5.62
N LEU A 3 3.00 -4.54 -6.12
CA LEU A 3 3.09 -3.32 -5.32
C LEU A 3 1.73 -2.78 -4.85
N ASN A 4 0.66 -2.94 -5.65
CA ASN A 4 -0.66 -2.46 -5.25
C ASN A 4 -1.21 -3.30 -4.09
N GLU A 5 -1.04 -4.62 -4.14
CA GLU A 5 -1.46 -5.50 -3.05
C GLU A 5 -0.60 -5.28 -1.79
N THR A 6 0.69 -5.00 -1.95
CA THR A 6 1.54 -4.55 -0.84
C THR A 6 1.02 -3.26 -0.21
N LEU A 7 0.68 -2.26 -1.03
CA LEU A 7 0.15 -0.97 -0.55
C LEU A 7 -1.26 -1.08 0.04
N ARG A 8 -2.05 -2.08 -0.35
CA ARG A 8 -3.35 -2.38 0.25
C ARG A 8 -3.18 -2.93 1.66
N LEU A 9 -2.34 -3.94 1.82
CA LEU A 9 -2.13 -4.59 3.11
C LEU A 9 -1.28 -3.74 4.06
N TYR A 10 -0.34 -2.97 3.52
CA TYR A 10 0.63 -2.19 4.31
C TYR A 10 0.81 -0.77 3.75
N PRO A 11 -0.24 0.08 3.76
CA PRO A 11 -0.11 1.47 3.36
C PRO A 11 0.80 2.24 4.33
N PRO A 12 1.81 2.99 3.85
CA PRO A 12 2.68 3.79 4.72
C PRO A 12 1.91 4.78 5.60
N ALA A 13 0.90 5.46 5.03
CA ALA A 13 -0.03 6.29 5.78
C ALA A 13 -1.29 5.47 6.10
N VAL A 14 -1.47 5.11 7.38
CA VAL A 14 -2.59 4.26 7.82
C VAL A 14 -3.92 5.00 7.92
N ALA A 15 -3.87 6.33 8.04
CA ALA A 15 -5.04 7.20 8.07
C ALA A 15 -4.68 8.61 7.60
N THR A 16 -5.68 9.42 7.28
CA THR A 16 -5.51 10.84 7.03
C THR A 16 -6.66 11.63 7.67
N ILE A 17 -6.39 12.85 8.13
CA ILE A 17 -7.38 13.70 8.78
C ILE A 17 -7.78 14.84 7.85
N ARG A 18 -9.05 15.20 7.85
CA ARG A 18 -9.60 16.39 7.19
C ARG A 18 -10.40 17.20 8.19
N ARG A 19 -10.30 18.54 8.12
CA ARG A 19 -11.12 19.43 8.93
C ARG A 19 -12.22 20.05 8.09
N ALA A 20 -13.46 19.98 8.56
CA ALA A 20 -14.61 20.62 7.93
C ALA A 20 -14.41 22.14 7.95
N LYS A 21 -14.33 22.79 6.78
CA LYS A 21 -14.13 24.25 6.68
C LYS A 21 -15.42 25.05 6.82
N ALA A 22 -16.54 24.39 6.62
CA ALA A 22 -17.90 24.86 6.79
C ALA A 22 -18.76 23.70 7.29
N ASP A 23 -19.98 23.99 7.71
CA ASP A 23 -20.97 22.97 8.00
C ASP A 23 -21.25 22.16 6.71
N VAL A 24 -21.23 20.83 6.81
CA VAL A 24 -21.38 19.94 5.65
C VAL A 24 -22.31 18.78 5.97
N ALA A 25 -23.19 18.44 5.02
CA ALA A 25 -23.97 17.21 5.06
C ALA A 25 -23.19 16.08 4.39
N LEU A 26 -22.93 14.98 5.10
CA LEU A 26 -22.20 13.83 4.59
C LEU A 26 -22.86 12.53 5.04
N GLY A 27 -23.28 11.68 4.10
CA GLY A 27 -23.92 10.40 4.44
C GLY A 27 -25.18 10.53 5.30
N GLY A 28 -25.94 11.62 5.14
CA GLY A 28 -27.10 11.93 5.98
C GLY A 28 -26.77 12.55 7.35
N LEU A 29 -25.48 12.71 7.68
CA LEU A 29 -25.02 13.35 8.91
C LEU A 29 -24.73 14.83 8.68
N HIS A 30 -25.09 15.67 9.65
CA HIS A 30 -24.65 17.06 9.71
C HIS A 30 -23.31 17.14 10.45
N ILE A 31 -22.27 17.64 9.78
CA ILE A 31 -20.93 17.78 10.31
C ILE A 31 -20.64 19.28 10.48
N PRO A 32 -20.55 19.79 11.72
CA PRO A 32 -20.27 21.20 11.96
C PRO A 32 -18.89 21.62 11.48
N ARG A 33 -18.75 22.90 11.13
CA ARG A 33 -17.48 23.57 10.85
C ARG A 33 -16.50 23.33 11.99
N GLY A 34 -15.26 23.01 11.61
CA GLY A 34 -14.18 22.78 12.54
C GLY A 34 -14.03 21.33 12.99
N THR A 35 -14.99 20.45 12.70
CA THR A 35 -14.92 19.01 13.01
C THR A 35 -13.77 18.35 12.25
N GLU A 36 -13.00 17.52 12.94
CA GLU A 36 -11.97 16.67 12.33
C GLU A 36 -12.55 15.31 11.96
N LEU A 37 -12.29 14.89 10.73
CA LEU A 37 -12.74 13.63 10.15
C LEU A 37 -11.52 12.78 9.85
N LEU A 38 -11.40 11.65 10.54
CA LEU A 38 -10.41 10.63 10.28
C LEU A 38 -10.89 9.73 9.14
N ILE A 39 -10.07 9.58 8.10
CA ILE A 39 -10.26 8.62 7.02
C ILE A 39 -9.33 7.43 7.30
N PRO A 40 -9.85 6.29 7.78
CA PRO A 40 -9.02 5.17 8.22
C PRO A 40 -8.62 4.28 7.02
N ILE A 41 -7.59 4.70 6.27
CA ILE A 41 -7.09 4.03 5.06
C ILE A 41 -6.87 2.53 5.29
N MET A 42 -6.15 2.18 6.36
CA MET A 42 -5.85 0.79 6.71
C MET A 42 -7.11 -0.05 6.93
N ALA A 43 -8.10 0.49 7.64
CA ALA A 43 -9.36 -0.21 7.91
C ALA A 43 -10.16 -0.41 6.62
N VAL A 44 -10.26 0.61 5.77
CA VAL A 44 -10.91 0.50 4.45
C VAL A 44 -10.23 -0.56 3.58
N HIS A 45 -8.91 -0.69 3.65
CA HIS A 45 -8.15 -1.67 2.86
C HIS A 45 -8.26 -3.11 3.40
N HIS A 46 -8.71 -3.27 4.65
CA HIS A 46 -8.93 -4.55 5.32
C HIS A 46 -10.41 -4.91 5.52
N ASP A 47 -11.32 -4.09 5.01
CA ASP A 47 -12.76 -4.33 5.08
C ASP A 47 -13.16 -5.48 4.13
N ALA A 48 -13.63 -6.60 4.70
CA ALA A 48 -14.06 -7.78 3.93
C ALA A 48 -15.32 -7.52 3.08
N GLY A 49 -16.14 -6.55 3.46
CA GLY A 49 -17.27 -6.08 2.67
C GLY A 49 -16.81 -5.45 1.35
N LEU A 50 -15.72 -4.67 1.39
CA LEU A 50 -15.13 -4.04 0.21
C LEU A 50 -14.24 -4.99 -0.61
N TRP A 51 -13.44 -5.81 0.05
CA TRP A 51 -12.35 -6.58 -0.59
C TRP A 51 -12.61 -8.08 -0.72
N GLY A 52 -13.70 -8.57 -0.14
CA GLY A 52 -14.06 -9.99 -0.15
C GLY A 52 -13.48 -10.78 1.02
N PRO A 53 -13.85 -12.07 1.13
CA PRO A 53 -13.54 -12.92 2.29
C PRO A 53 -12.03 -13.23 2.42
N ASP A 54 -11.27 -13.11 1.34
CA ASP A 54 -9.84 -13.36 1.31
C ASP A 54 -9.01 -12.07 1.48
N VAL A 55 -9.61 -10.99 2.00
CA VAL A 55 -8.98 -9.68 2.24
C VAL A 55 -7.66 -9.76 3.04
N ALA A 56 -7.51 -10.72 3.95
CA ALA A 56 -6.28 -10.91 4.71
C ALA A 56 -5.15 -11.62 3.91
N ARG A 57 -5.47 -12.20 2.75
CA ARG A 57 -4.50 -12.89 1.89
C ARG A 57 -3.84 -11.90 0.94
N PHE A 58 -2.52 -12.03 0.79
CA PHE A 58 -1.76 -11.36 -0.25
C PHE A 58 -2.08 -11.99 -1.61
N ASN A 59 -2.93 -11.33 -2.40
CA ASN A 59 -3.35 -11.76 -3.73
C ASN A 59 -3.20 -10.62 -4.76
N PRO A 60 -2.04 -10.52 -5.44
CA PRO A 60 -1.82 -9.50 -6.47
C PRO A 60 -2.80 -9.55 -7.65
N ALA A 61 -3.39 -10.72 -7.93
CA ALA A 61 -4.28 -10.91 -9.08
C ALA A 61 -5.57 -10.10 -8.98
N ARG A 62 -5.97 -9.64 -7.77
CA ARG A 62 -7.08 -8.69 -7.59
C ARG A 62 -6.96 -7.43 -8.44
N PHE A 63 -5.73 -7.04 -8.76
CA PHE A 63 -5.44 -5.83 -9.53
C PHE A 63 -5.25 -6.08 -11.04
N ALA A 64 -5.58 -7.27 -11.55
CA ALA A 64 -5.43 -7.62 -12.97
C ALA A 64 -6.23 -6.67 -13.88
N ASP A 65 -7.46 -6.34 -13.49
CA ASP A 65 -8.36 -5.48 -14.25
C ASP A 65 -8.26 -3.99 -13.89
N GLY A 66 -7.21 -3.62 -13.14
CA GLY A 66 -6.92 -2.27 -12.66
C GLY A 66 -7.44 -1.98 -11.25
N ALA A 67 -6.86 -0.95 -10.62
CA ALA A 67 -7.14 -0.61 -9.22
C ALA A 67 -8.60 -0.22 -8.93
N GLY A 68 -9.27 0.43 -9.88
CA GLY A 68 -10.69 0.82 -9.73
C GLY A 68 -11.66 -0.37 -9.77
N ARG A 69 -11.20 -1.58 -10.13
CA ARG A 69 -11.99 -2.82 -10.15
C ARG A 69 -11.52 -3.86 -9.15
N ALA A 70 -10.51 -3.55 -8.32
CA ALA A 70 -9.92 -4.49 -7.38
C ALA A 70 -10.77 -4.75 -6.12
N ALA A 71 -11.79 -3.93 -5.90
CA ALA A 71 -12.70 -3.99 -4.76
C ALA A 71 -14.13 -3.68 -5.23
N ARG A 72 -15.13 -3.95 -4.37
CA ARG A 72 -16.54 -3.67 -4.68
C ARG A 72 -16.84 -2.20 -4.93
N HIS A 73 -16.05 -1.31 -4.31
CA HIS A 73 -16.16 0.13 -4.51
C HIS A 73 -14.90 0.66 -5.20
N SER A 74 -15.07 1.43 -6.27
CA SER A 74 -13.96 1.90 -7.12
C SER A 74 -12.96 2.82 -6.42
N THR A 75 -13.37 3.42 -5.30
CA THR A 75 -12.53 4.27 -4.45
C THR A 75 -12.07 3.60 -3.14
N ALA A 76 -12.23 2.28 -2.99
CA ALA A 76 -11.75 1.58 -1.78
C ALA A 76 -10.21 1.53 -1.71
N PHE A 77 -9.52 1.58 -2.85
CA PHE A 77 -8.07 1.57 -2.92
C PHE A 77 -7.48 3.00 -2.93
N ILE A 78 -7.10 3.48 -1.75
CA ILE A 78 -6.62 4.86 -1.50
C ILE A 78 -5.25 4.95 -0.79
N PRO A 79 -4.22 4.16 -1.16
CA PRO A 79 -2.92 4.21 -0.48
C PRO A 79 -2.17 5.54 -0.66
N PHE A 80 -2.53 6.31 -1.69
CA PHE A 80 -2.00 7.64 -1.99
C PHE A 80 -3.01 8.76 -1.70
N GLY A 81 -4.10 8.45 -1.00
CA GLY A 81 -5.24 9.35 -0.83
C GLY A 81 -6.12 9.45 -2.08
N LEU A 82 -7.04 10.43 -2.08
CA LEU A 82 -8.02 10.65 -3.14
C LEU A 82 -8.28 12.16 -3.31
N GLY A 83 -8.63 12.58 -4.53
CA GLY A 83 -9.03 13.95 -4.86
C GLY A 83 -7.85 14.93 -4.93
N ALA A 84 -8.14 16.23 -4.78
CA ALA A 84 -7.19 17.33 -5.03
C ALA A 84 -5.92 17.32 -4.14
N ARG A 85 -5.90 16.52 -3.07
CA ARG A 85 -4.75 16.36 -2.17
C ARG A 85 -4.21 14.93 -2.17
N MET A 86 -4.45 14.18 -3.24
CA MET A 86 -3.76 12.92 -3.48
C MET A 86 -2.25 13.13 -3.60
N CYS A 87 -1.47 12.10 -3.28
CA CYS A 87 -0.01 12.17 -3.32
C CYS A 87 0.49 12.50 -4.72
N ILE A 88 1.11 13.67 -4.87
CA ILE A 88 1.72 14.09 -6.14
C ILE A 88 2.87 13.16 -6.57
N GLY A 89 3.50 12.48 -5.62
CA GLY A 89 4.58 11.52 -5.84
C GLY A 89 4.13 10.11 -6.24
N GLN A 90 2.82 9.84 -6.41
CA GLN A 90 2.32 8.48 -6.67
C GLN A 90 3.01 7.81 -7.88
N ASN A 91 3.13 8.53 -9.00
CA ASN A 91 3.72 7.96 -10.22
C ASN A 91 5.22 7.69 -10.04
N LEU A 92 5.93 8.61 -9.37
CA LEU A 92 7.35 8.44 -9.05
C LEU A 92 7.57 7.24 -8.12
N ALA A 93 6.81 7.14 -7.02
CA ALA A 93 6.93 6.05 -6.06
C ALA A 93 6.65 4.67 -6.68
N LEU A 94 5.65 4.58 -7.56
CA LEU A 94 5.36 3.34 -8.28
C LEU A 94 6.43 2.99 -9.31
N LEU A 95 7.03 3.98 -9.97
CA LEU A 95 8.14 3.77 -10.90
C LEU A 95 9.39 3.28 -10.15
N GLU A 96 9.81 4.02 -9.13
CA GLU A 96 10.97 3.68 -8.29
C GLU A 96 10.80 2.31 -7.66
N GLY A 97 9.66 2.04 -7.01
CA GLY A 97 9.39 0.75 -6.39
C GLY A 97 9.46 -0.42 -7.37
N LYS A 98 8.95 -0.24 -8.61
CA LYS A 98 9.06 -1.28 -9.65
C LYS A 98 10.51 -1.51 -10.06
N LEU A 99 11.25 -0.43 -10.33
CA LEU A 99 12.65 -0.51 -10.75
C LEU A 99 13.53 -1.12 -9.67
N THR A 100 13.39 -0.68 -8.42
CA THR A 100 14.12 -1.21 -7.27
C THR A 100 13.89 -2.71 -7.12
N VAL A 101 12.64 -3.17 -7.11
CA VAL A 101 12.34 -4.61 -6.99
C VAL A 101 12.87 -5.39 -8.19
N ALA A 102 12.72 -4.88 -9.42
CA ALA A 102 13.24 -5.54 -10.62
C ALA A 102 14.77 -5.70 -10.58
N ILE A 103 15.50 -4.62 -10.25
CA ILE A 103 16.97 -4.63 -10.16
C ILE A 103 17.43 -5.59 -9.06
N LEU A 104 16.78 -5.56 -7.89
CA LEU A 104 17.12 -6.45 -6.79
C LEU A 104 16.91 -7.92 -7.17
N LEU A 105 15.78 -8.27 -7.78
CA LEU A 105 15.46 -9.65 -8.18
C LEU A 105 16.32 -10.17 -9.35
N GLN A 106 16.85 -9.29 -10.21
CA GLN A 106 17.80 -9.68 -11.25
C GLN A 106 19.19 -10.01 -10.69
N ARG A 107 19.58 -9.39 -9.58
CA ARG A 107 20.94 -9.49 -9.04
C ARG A 107 21.06 -10.42 -7.85
N PHE A 108 19.97 -10.66 -7.13
CA PHE A 108 19.99 -11.40 -5.87
C PHE A 108 18.82 -12.37 -5.77
N ALA A 109 19.08 -13.51 -5.13
CA ALA A 109 18.05 -14.39 -4.62
C ALA A 109 17.86 -14.11 -3.12
N PHE A 110 16.60 -13.94 -2.70
CA PHE A 110 16.23 -13.59 -1.34
C PHE A 110 15.57 -14.76 -0.60
N ARG A 111 15.80 -14.84 0.71
CA ARG A 111 15.07 -15.69 1.66
C ARG A 111 14.77 -14.88 2.92
N LEU A 112 13.62 -15.12 3.53
CA LEU A 112 13.34 -14.54 4.85
C LEU A 112 14.33 -15.11 5.87
N SER A 113 14.84 -14.24 6.76
CA SER A 113 15.62 -14.71 7.90
C SER A 113 14.74 -15.54 8.83
N PRO A 114 15.24 -16.63 9.44
CA PRO A 114 14.54 -17.32 10.53
C PRO A 114 14.20 -16.39 11.72
N SER A 115 14.92 -15.29 11.88
CA SER A 115 14.66 -14.26 12.89
C SER A 115 13.60 -13.24 12.49
N TYR A 116 13.02 -13.35 11.29
CA TYR A 116 11.97 -12.44 10.84
C TYR A 116 10.70 -12.63 11.69
N VAL A 117 10.20 -11.52 12.26
CA VAL A 117 8.92 -11.48 12.97
C VAL A 117 8.02 -10.49 12.25
N HIS A 118 6.86 -10.97 11.79
CA HIS A 118 5.88 -10.13 11.13
C HIS A 118 5.08 -9.32 12.16
N ALA A 119 5.57 -8.12 12.48
CA ALA A 119 4.94 -7.19 13.42
C ALA A 119 4.91 -5.76 12.84
N PRO A 120 3.93 -5.43 11.98
CA PRO A 120 3.71 -4.05 11.54
C PRO A 120 3.31 -3.17 12.71
N THR A 121 3.93 -2.01 12.84
CA THR A 121 3.58 -0.99 13.85
C THR A 121 3.57 0.40 13.24
N VAL A 122 2.93 1.34 13.94
CA VAL A 122 2.74 2.71 13.46
C VAL A 122 3.38 3.67 14.46
N LEU A 123 4.27 4.53 13.95
CA LEU A 123 4.72 5.74 14.66
C LEU A 123 4.22 6.96 13.91
N MET A 124 4.88 7.31 12.81
CA MET A 124 4.41 8.30 11.83
C MET A 124 3.94 7.61 10.55
N LEU A 125 4.71 6.63 10.09
CA LEU A 125 4.35 5.72 9.01
C LEU A 125 4.21 4.31 9.57
N LEU A 126 3.59 3.43 8.79
CA LEU A 126 3.61 1.99 9.01
C LEU A 126 4.99 1.43 8.67
N TYR A 127 5.60 0.68 9.58
CA TYR A 127 6.89 0.04 9.37
C TYR A 127 6.96 -1.28 10.17
N PRO A 128 7.90 -2.19 9.83
CA PRO A 128 8.10 -3.41 10.61
C PRO A 128 8.80 -3.09 11.93
N GLN A 129 8.14 -3.36 13.06
CA GLN A 129 8.61 -3.02 14.41
C GLN A 129 10.03 -3.52 14.70
N TYR A 130 10.32 -4.75 14.27
CA TYR A 130 11.61 -5.42 14.49
C TYR A 130 12.49 -5.43 13.23
N GLY A 131 12.20 -4.56 12.27
CA GLY A 131 12.83 -4.58 10.95
C GLY A 131 12.37 -5.75 10.08
N ALA A 132 12.99 -5.87 8.90
CA ALA A 132 12.75 -6.98 7.98
C ALA A 132 14.09 -7.64 7.62
N PRO A 133 14.68 -8.45 8.52
CA PRO A 133 15.92 -9.16 8.22
C PRO A 133 15.70 -10.14 7.06
N ILE A 134 16.45 -9.94 5.98
CA ILE A 134 16.39 -10.74 4.77
C ILE A 134 17.79 -11.28 4.49
N LEU A 135 17.86 -12.58 4.19
CA LEU A 135 19.06 -13.23 3.70
C LEU A 135 19.09 -13.12 2.18
N PHE A 136 20.22 -12.74 1.61
CA PHE A 136 20.37 -12.66 0.16
C PHE A 136 21.69 -13.27 -0.30
N ARG A 137 21.70 -13.76 -1.54
CA ARG A 137 22.92 -14.17 -2.24
C ARG A 137 22.94 -13.56 -3.63
N SER A 138 24.13 -13.20 -4.12
CA SER A 138 24.30 -12.75 -5.50
C SER A 138 23.92 -13.88 -6.46
N LEU A 139 23.19 -13.54 -7.52
CA LEU A 139 23.02 -14.40 -8.67
C LEU A 139 24.27 -14.31 -9.56
N PRO A 140 24.60 -15.37 -10.32
CA PRO A 140 25.60 -15.29 -11.36
C PRO A 140 25.19 -14.20 -12.35
N GLN A 141 26.09 -13.25 -12.60
CA GLN A 141 25.88 -12.30 -13.70
C GLN A 141 25.79 -13.11 -15.00
N PRO A 142 24.82 -12.84 -15.88
CA PRO A 142 24.91 -13.39 -17.23
C PRO A 142 26.27 -12.97 -17.78
N SER A 143 27.10 -13.94 -18.18
CA SER A 143 28.38 -13.63 -18.82
C SER A 143 28.06 -12.63 -19.92
N ALA A 144 28.81 -11.53 -19.98
CA ALA A 144 28.78 -10.67 -21.15
C ALA A 144 29.15 -11.56 -22.34
N ALA A 145 28.12 -12.09 -23.02
CA ALA A 145 28.30 -12.76 -24.29
C ALA A 145 28.83 -11.65 -25.19
N SER A 146 30.12 -11.74 -25.47
CA SER A 146 30.83 -10.94 -26.45
C SER A 146 29.95 -10.73 -27.68
N CYS A 147 29.52 -9.49 -27.89
CA CYS A 147 29.18 -9.02 -29.22
C CYS A 147 30.46 -8.97 -30.07
#